data_AF-A0A1Q9BWT3-F1
#
_entry.id   AF-A0A1Q9BWT3-F1
#
_cell.length_a   1.000
_cell.length_b   1.000
_cell.length_c   1.000
_cell.angle_alpha   90.00
_cell.angle_beta   90.00
_cell.angle_gamma   90.00
#
_symmetry.space_group_name_H-M   'P 1'
#
loop_
_entity.id
_entity.type
_entity.pdbx_description
1 polymer ?
#
loop_
_entity_poly.entity_id
_entity_poly.type
_entity_poly.pdbx_seq_one_letter_code
_entity_poly.pdbx_strand_id
1 'polypeptide(L)'
;MATVEVCHGDKCTRRGGGAMLFRDIEECSEAFVTASSCLKKCSKGPNCRENTVHKVFKGLKKFSRVEAMLANIIPGFEMNELQRKVSKLKFAARRAEQAADRMDNKALCLLGPERSAALGEPRLRAQLLMRSQELIETDANMFNMALLDAQKAMHLLPAWAFGQVAFSQALQAHGRFGDAAVAMQTALTIGRGIDKRALKKVPAKLQKQVVQELDILR
;
A
#
# COMPACT_ATOMS: atom_id res chain seq x y z
N MET A 1 7.44 19.01 -6.23
CA MET A 1 7.06 17.70 -5.67
C MET A 1 7.82 16.61 -6.42
N ALA A 2 8.57 15.76 -5.74
CA ALA A 2 9.37 14.72 -6.38
C ALA A 2 8.45 13.67 -7.06
N THR A 3 8.84 13.23 -8.26
CA THR A 3 8.12 12.17 -8.98
C THR A 3 9.04 10.96 -9.16
N VAL A 4 8.55 9.79 -8.74
CA VAL A 4 9.32 8.55 -8.72
C VAL A 4 8.61 7.48 -9.54
N GLU A 5 9.34 6.89 -10.46
CA GLU A 5 8.88 5.75 -11.26
C GLU A 5 9.50 4.46 -10.73
N VAL A 6 8.67 3.55 -10.24
CA VAL A 6 9.11 2.25 -9.73
C VAL A 6 9.04 1.21 -10.82
N CYS A 7 10.10 0.43 -10.98
CA CYS A 7 10.20 -0.57 -12.04
C CYS A 7 9.33 -1.79 -11.72
N HIS A 8 8.28 -2.01 -12.52
CA HIS A 8 7.40 -3.19 -12.45
C HIS A 8 7.68 -4.22 -13.55
N GLY A 9 8.82 -4.11 -14.26
CA GLY A 9 9.25 -5.15 -15.20
C GLY A 9 9.47 -6.50 -14.52
N ASP A 10 9.21 -7.59 -15.25
CA ASP A 10 9.13 -8.97 -14.73
C ASP A 10 10.23 -9.36 -13.74
N LYS A 11 11.49 -8.98 -13.99
CA LYS A 11 12.61 -9.30 -13.10
C LYS A 11 12.54 -8.59 -11.73
N CYS A 12 11.95 -7.40 -11.66
CA CYS A 12 11.71 -6.69 -10.40
C CYS A 12 10.44 -7.19 -9.71
N THR A 13 9.44 -7.64 -10.48
CA THR A 13 8.15 -8.14 -9.99
C THR A 13 8.24 -9.58 -9.48
N ARG A 14 8.89 -10.50 -10.21
CA ARG A 14 9.12 -11.90 -9.77
C ARG A 14 9.94 -12.00 -8.49
N ARG A 15 10.72 -10.98 -8.17
CA ARG A 15 11.46 -10.87 -6.90
C ARG A 15 10.61 -10.22 -5.78
N GLY A 16 9.30 -10.04 -5.99
CA GLY A 16 8.37 -9.32 -5.11
C GLY A 16 8.68 -7.83 -4.92
N GLY A 17 9.81 -7.34 -5.45
CA GLY A 17 10.40 -6.09 -5.01
C GLY A 17 9.76 -4.84 -5.59
N GLY A 18 9.20 -4.88 -6.80
CA GLY A 18 8.63 -3.71 -7.47
C GLY A 18 7.42 -3.13 -6.73
N ALA A 19 6.37 -3.94 -6.57
CA ALA A 19 5.15 -3.54 -5.88
C ALA A 19 5.39 -3.21 -4.39
N MET A 20 6.24 -3.98 -3.71
CA MET A 20 6.62 -3.67 -2.32
C MET A 20 7.35 -2.32 -2.24
N LEU A 21 8.34 -2.07 -3.10
CA LEU A 21 9.07 -0.81 -3.14
C LEU A 21 8.16 0.38 -3.47
N PHE A 22 7.19 0.21 -4.36
CA PHE A 22 6.19 1.23 -4.66
C PHE A 22 5.47 1.67 -3.38
N ARG A 23 4.95 0.70 -2.62
CA ARG A 23 4.27 0.93 -1.34
C ARG A 23 5.22 1.51 -0.28
N ASP A 24 6.47 1.05 -0.22
CA ASP A 24 7.49 1.61 0.67
C ASP A 24 7.69 3.11 0.45
N ILE A 25 7.83 3.55 -0.79
CA ILE A 25 8.08 4.95 -1.15
C ILE A 25 6.86 5.83 -0.85
N GLU A 26 5.67 5.38 -1.21
CA GLU A 26 4.43 6.13 -0.95
C GLU A 26 4.10 6.24 0.53
N GLU A 27 4.38 5.19 1.31
CA GLU A 27 4.08 5.23 2.73
C GLU A 27 5.07 6.06 3.53
N CYS A 28 6.34 6.12 3.08
CA CYS A 28 7.39 6.87 3.77
C CYS A 28 7.47 8.33 3.32
N SER A 29 6.82 8.75 2.22
CA SER A 29 7.02 10.08 1.66
C SER A 29 5.76 10.68 1.01
N GLU A 30 5.87 11.93 0.58
CA GLU A 30 4.86 12.61 -0.24
C GLU A 30 5.20 12.63 -1.73
N ALA A 31 6.17 11.81 -2.16
CA ALA A 31 6.50 11.70 -3.57
C ALA A 31 5.30 11.19 -4.37
N PHE A 32 5.17 11.69 -5.61
CA PHE A 32 4.24 11.13 -6.57
C PHE A 32 4.87 9.88 -7.18
N VAL A 33 4.37 8.71 -6.80
CA VAL A 33 4.92 7.42 -7.23
C VAL A 33 4.08 6.86 -8.36
N THR A 34 4.74 6.36 -9.41
CA THR A 34 4.08 5.72 -10.56
C THR A 34 4.76 4.40 -10.90
N ALA A 35 3.97 3.45 -11.40
CA ALA A 35 4.52 2.21 -11.93
C ALA A 35 5.08 2.44 -13.34
N SER A 36 6.29 1.94 -13.59
CA SER A 36 6.97 2.01 -14.87
C SER A 36 7.25 0.63 -15.44
N SER A 37 7.45 0.56 -16.75
CA SER A 37 7.98 -0.63 -17.40
C SER A 37 9.44 -0.89 -16.99
N CYS A 38 10.06 -1.93 -17.54
CA CYS A 38 11.42 -2.29 -17.21
C CYS A 38 12.42 -1.14 -17.44
N LEU A 39 13.08 -0.66 -16.37
CA LEU A 39 14.12 0.38 -16.44
C LEU A 39 15.47 -0.12 -17.01
N LYS A 40 15.52 -1.31 -17.63
CA LYS A 40 16.72 -1.94 -18.23
C LYS A 40 17.94 -2.06 -17.29
N LYS A 41 17.72 -2.13 -15.97
CA LYS A 41 18.78 -2.26 -14.93
C LYS A 41 18.51 -3.43 -13.97
N CYS A 42 18.06 -4.57 -14.49
CA CYS A 42 17.46 -5.66 -13.70
C CYS A 42 18.41 -6.45 -12.78
N SER A 43 19.73 -6.29 -12.90
CA SER A 43 20.69 -7.13 -12.16
C SER A 43 20.58 -6.96 -10.64
N LYS A 44 20.30 -5.74 -10.17
CA LYS A 44 20.33 -5.38 -8.74
C LYS A 44 18.96 -5.20 -8.08
N GLY A 45 17.84 -5.31 -8.82
CA GLY A 45 16.50 -4.85 -8.43
C GLY A 45 15.98 -5.26 -7.03
N PRO A 46 14.96 -4.56 -6.50
CA PRO A 46 14.09 -3.57 -7.18
C PRO A 46 14.75 -2.19 -7.39
N ASN A 47 14.26 -1.45 -8.38
CA ASN A 47 14.81 -0.17 -8.85
C ASN A 47 13.72 0.88 -9.00
N CYS A 48 14.09 2.16 -8.90
CA CYS A 48 13.23 3.28 -9.29
C CYS A 48 14.03 4.34 -10.06
N ARG A 49 13.31 5.24 -10.73
CA ARG A 49 13.84 6.40 -11.43
C ARG A 49 13.20 7.66 -10.85
N GLU A 50 14.02 8.65 -10.56
CA GLU A 50 13.53 10.00 -10.31
C GLU A 50 13.30 10.69 -11.66
N ASN A 51 12.11 11.24 -11.88
CA ASN A 51 11.73 11.74 -13.20
C ASN A 51 12.36 13.08 -13.57
N THR A 52 12.66 13.94 -12.59
CA THR A 52 13.22 15.27 -12.86
C THR A 52 14.62 15.21 -13.44
N VAL A 53 15.47 14.33 -12.89
CA VAL A 53 16.89 14.20 -13.28
C VAL A 53 17.19 12.88 -13.99
N HIS A 54 16.15 12.08 -14.26
CA HIS A 54 16.24 10.74 -14.87
C HIS A 54 17.25 9.79 -14.20
N LYS A 55 17.57 10.01 -12.93
CA LYS A 55 18.52 9.22 -12.14
C LYS A 55 17.88 7.90 -11.73
N VAL A 56 18.56 6.78 -12.01
CA VAL A 56 18.08 5.44 -11.66
C VAL A 56 18.75 4.94 -10.39
N PHE A 57 17.96 4.72 -9.35
CA PHE A 57 18.37 4.11 -8.09
C PHE A 57 18.18 2.59 -8.17
N LYS A 58 19.25 1.85 -7.85
CA LYS A 58 19.31 0.39 -8.06
C LYS A 58 19.43 -0.35 -6.75
N GLY A 59 18.75 -1.49 -6.64
CA GLY A 59 18.89 -2.42 -5.52
C GLY A 59 18.46 -1.87 -4.17
N LEU A 60 17.25 -1.36 -4.15
CA LEU A 60 16.57 -0.84 -2.96
C LEU A 60 16.00 -1.99 -2.10
N LYS A 61 16.90 -2.87 -1.64
CA LYS A 61 16.58 -4.07 -0.84
C LYS A 61 16.62 -3.84 0.67
N LYS A 62 17.23 -2.73 1.11
CA LYS A 62 17.36 -2.36 2.52
C LYS A 62 16.64 -1.04 2.74
N PHE A 63 15.93 -0.90 3.86
CA PHE A 63 15.22 0.32 4.22
C PHE A 63 16.13 1.55 4.20
N SER A 64 17.36 1.44 4.74
CA SER A 64 18.32 2.55 4.73
C SER A 64 18.67 3.07 3.33
N ARG A 65 18.62 2.22 2.30
CA ARG A 65 18.82 2.66 0.91
C ARG A 65 17.60 3.37 0.34
N VAL A 66 16.40 2.98 0.76
CA VAL A 66 15.16 3.67 0.39
C VAL A 66 15.13 5.04 1.06
N GLU A 67 15.40 5.10 2.36
CA GLU A 67 15.47 6.36 3.11
C GLU A 67 16.52 7.31 2.54
N ALA A 68 17.75 6.84 2.30
CA ALA A 68 18.79 7.65 1.67
C ALA A 68 18.43 8.10 0.25
N MET A 69 17.66 7.29 -0.49
CA MET A 69 17.14 7.68 -1.80
C MET A 69 16.11 8.80 -1.65
N LEU A 70 15.12 8.66 -0.76
CA LEU A 70 14.10 9.68 -0.48
C LEU A 70 14.73 11.02 -0.07
N ALA A 71 15.70 10.98 0.84
CA ALA A 71 16.47 12.15 1.26
C ALA A 71 17.24 12.81 0.11
N ASN A 72 17.63 12.05 -0.94
CA ASN A 72 18.30 12.59 -2.11
C ASN A 72 17.34 13.28 -3.09
N ILE A 73 16.09 12.81 -3.18
CA ILE A 73 15.14 13.22 -4.22
C ILE A 73 14.07 14.19 -3.75
N ILE A 74 13.78 14.25 -2.45
CA ILE A 74 12.77 15.12 -1.87
C ILE A 74 13.50 16.16 -1.00
N PRO A 75 13.55 17.44 -1.42
CA PRO A 75 14.12 18.51 -0.62
C PRO A 75 13.42 18.59 0.75
N GLY A 76 14.21 18.67 1.82
CA GLY A 76 13.70 18.75 3.19
C GLY A 76 13.07 17.47 3.72
N PHE A 77 13.29 16.32 3.06
CA PHE A 77 12.81 15.04 3.57
C PHE A 77 13.53 14.65 4.86
N GLU A 78 12.76 14.58 5.94
CA GLU A 78 13.20 14.08 7.23
C GLU A 78 12.14 13.16 7.82
N MET A 79 12.60 12.12 8.52
CA MET A 79 11.74 11.26 9.33
C MET A 79 12.17 11.41 10.78
N ASN A 80 11.21 11.61 11.67
CA ASN A 80 11.49 11.54 13.10
C ASN A 80 11.84 10.09 13.50
N GLU A 81 12.36 9.91 14.72
CA GLU A 81 12.83 8.60 15.18
C GLU A 81 11.72 7.54 15.16
N LEU A 82 10.50 7.91 15.55
CA LEU A 82 9.33 7.03 15.56
C LEU A 82 8.95 6.58 14.15
N GLN A 83 8.81 7.53 13.22
CA GLN A 83 8.51 7.30 11.81
C GLN A 83 9.54 6.39 11.17
N ARG A 84 10.84 6.60 11.45
CA ARG A 84 11.93 5.74 10.97
C ARG A 84 11.81 4.31 11.51
N LYS A 85 11.57 4.14 12.82
CA LYS A 85 11.41 2.82 13.45
C LYS A 85 10.20 2.06 12.88
N VAL A 86 9.04 2.72 12.82
CA VAL A 86 7.80 2.15 12.28
C VAL A 86 7.95 1.80 10.79
N SER A 87 8.56 2.67 10.00
CA SER A 87 8.75 2.43 8.56
C SER A 87 9.72 1.29 8.28
N LYS A 88 10.79 1.17 9.07
CA LYS A 88 11.72 0.04 9.01
C LYS A 88 11.03 -1.29 9.33
N LEU A 89 10.17 -1.30 10.35
CA LEU A 89 9.36 -2.46 10.73
C LEU A 89 8.39 -2.87 9.60
N LYS A 90 7.63 -1.91 9.07
CA LYS A 90 6.74 -2.13 7.90
C LYS A 90 7.51 -2.65 6.68
N PHE A 91 8.68 -2.07 6.40
CA PHE A 91 9.56 -2.51 5.31
C PHE A 91 9.94 -3.99 5.47
N ALA A 92 10.38 -4.38 6.66
CA ALA A 92 10.78 -5.76 6.95
C ALA A 92 9.58 -6.71 6.85
N ALA A 93 8.47 -6.34 7.47
CA ALA A 93 7.30 -7.19 7.55
C ALA A 93 6.64 -7.43 6.19
N ARG A 94 6.57 -6.45 5.27
CA ARG A 94 6.07 -6.70 3.90
C ARG A 94 6.87 -7.74 3.11
N ARG A 95 8.10 -8.04 3.56
CA ARG A 95 9.01 -9.01 2.95
C ARG A 95 9.07 -10.32 3.74
N ALA A 96 8.26 -10.47 4.78
CA ALA A 96 8.17 -11.71 5.55
C ALA A 96 7.37 -12.77 4.78
N GLU A 97 7.81 -14.03 4.89
CA GLU A 97 7.20 -15.16 4.18
C GLU A 97 5.81 -15.48 4.73
N GLN A 98 5.63 -15.43 6.04
CA GLN A 98 4.38 -15.76 6.71
C GLN A 98 3.47 -14.54 6.86
N ALA A 99 2.16 -14.71 6.62
CA ALA A 99 1.18 -13.64 6.74
C ALA A 99 1.09 -13.06 8.17
N ALA A 100 1.24 -13.90 9.19
CA ALA A 100 1.28 -13.48 10.58
C ALA A 100 2.43 -12.50 10.86
N ASP A 101 3.61 -12.72 10.26
CA ASP A 101 4.74 -11.79 10.36
C ASP A 101 4.48 -10.49 9.57
N ARG A 102 3.70 -10.56 8.48
CA ARG A 102 3.28 -9.39 7.69
C ARG A 102 2.27 -8.48 8.39
N MET A 103 1.65 -8.92 9.49
CA MET A 103 0.85 -8.05 10.37
C MET A 103 1.71 -7.12 11.23
N ASP A 104 2.89 -7.59 11.66
CA ASP A 104 3.82 -6.97 12.63
C ASP A 104 3.17 -5.96 13.61
N ASN A 105 2.58 -6.52 14.66
CA ASN A 105 1.96 -5.78 15.75
C ASN A 105 2.94 -4.89 16.53
N LYS A 106 4.27 -5.12 16.41
CA LYS A 106 5.27 -4.31 17.13
C LYS A 106 5.21 -2.85 16.70
N ALA A 107 4.93 -2.58 15.42
CA ALA A 107 4.77 -1.23 14.91
C ALA A 107 3.55 -0.51 15.51
N LEU A 108 2.44 -1.23 15.75
CA LEU A 108 1.25 -0.67 16.41
C LEU A 108 1.54 -0.38 17.89
N CYS A 109 2.28 -1.27 18.58
CA CYS A 109 2.70 -1.04 19.96
C CYS A 109 3.61 0.20 20.09
N LEU A 110 4.52 0.43 19.13
CA LEU A 110 5.41 1.61 19.14
C LEU A 110 4.67 2.93 18.94
N LEU A 111 3.58 2.96 18.18
CA LEU A 111 2.74 4.16 18.06
C LEU A 111 1.97 4.48 19.34
N GLY A 112 1.83 3.51 20.24
CA GLY A 112 1.07 3.65 21.48
C GLY A 112 -0.44 3.50 21.30
N PRO A 113 -1.22 3.95 22.30
CA PRO A 113 -2.67 3.79 22.33
C PRO A 113 -3.38 4.43 21.14
N GLU A 114 -4.51 3.84 20.72
CA GLU A 114 -5.24 4.23 19.51
C GLU A 114 -5.54 5.73 19.43
N ARG A 115 -6.03 6.33 20.52
CA ARG A 115 -6.39 7.76 20.55
C ARG A 115 -5.16 8.66 20.40
N SER A 116 -4.05 8.35 21.08
CA SER A 116 -2.82 9.13 21.01
C SER A 116 -2.18 9.02 19.64
N ALA A 117 -2.13 7.81 19.07
CA ALA A 117 -1.60 7.56 17.74
C ALA A 117 -2.43 8.26 16.64
N ALA A 118 -3.76 8.28 16.78
CA ALA A 118 -4.65 8.97 15.86
C ALA A 118 -4.45 10.49 15.85
N LEU A 119 -4.09 11.09 16.99
CA LEU A 119 -3.86 12.53 17.10
C LEU A 119 -2.43 12.93 16.68
N GLY A 120 -1.42 12.15 17.07
CA GLY A 120 -0.02 12.49 16.83
C GLY A 120 0.50 12.06 15.46
N GLU A 121 0.12 10.87 14.99
CA GLU A 121 0.63 10.26 13.76
C GLU A 121 -0.52 9.55 12.98
N PRO A 122 -1.60 10.28 12.60
CA PRO A 122 -2.79 9.69 11.97
C PRO A 122 -2.46 8.88 10.72
N ARG A 123 -1.50 9.36 9.92
CA ARG A 123 -1.09 8.69 8.69
C ARG A 123 -0.40 7.35 8.95
N LEU A 124 0.55 7.30 9.90
CA LEU A 124 1.18 6.04 10.26
C LEU A 124 0.17 5.06 10.86
N ARG A 125 -0.74 5.55 11.71
CA ARG A 125 -1.80 4.73 12.30
C ARG A 125 -2.69 4.12 11.23
N ALA A 126 -3.21 4.94 10.31
CA ALA A 126 -4.03 4.48 9.19
C ALA A 126 -3.30 3.43 8.35
N GLN A 127 -2.02 3.65 8.02
CA GLN A 127 -1.23 2.69 7.25
C GLN A 127 -1.03 1.34 7.96
N LEU A 128 -0.86 1.35 9.29
CA LEU A 128 -0.68 0.11 10.06
C LEU A 128 -1.98 -0.67 10.22
N LEU A 129 -3.13 0.01 10.33
CA LEU A 129 -4.44 -0.64 10.34
C LEU A 129 -4.67 -1.43 9.05
N MET A 130 -4.15 -0.97 7.89
CA MET A 130 -4.38 -1.65 6.60
C MET A 130 -3.60 -2.97 6.43
N ARG A 131 -2.96 -3.46 7.48
CA ARG A 131 -2.17 -4.69 7.45
C ARG A 131 -2.98 -5.93 7.78
N SER A 132 -4.11 -5.78 8.46
CA SER A 132 -5.08 -6.87 8.65
C SER A 132 -5.58 -7.46 7.34
N GLN A 133 -5.46 -6.72 6.24
CA GLN A 133 -5.71 -7.23 4.89
C GLN A 133 -4.85 -8.43 4.50
N GLU A 134 -3.60 -8.50 5.01
CA GLU A 134 -2.68 -9.61 4.71
C GLU A 134 -3.20 -10.95 5.26
N LEU A 135 -4.15 -10.92 6.21
CA LEU A 135 -4.74 -12.10 6.83
C LEU A 135 -6.03 -12.59 6.17
N ILE A 136 -6.64 -11.78 5.28
CA ILE A 136 -7.93 -12.12 4.65
C ILE A 136 -7.84 -13.45 3.88
N GLU A 137 -6.72 -13.70 3.20
CA GLU A 137 -6.51 -14.94 2.44
C GLU A 137 -6.14 -16.13 3.32
N THR A 138 -5.71 -15.90 4.57
CA THR A 138 -5.20 -16.97 5.46
C THR A 138 -6.21 -17.46 6.47
N ASP A 139 -7.17 -16.64 6.88
CA ASP A 139 -8.21 -17.03 7.84
C ASP A 139 -9.52 -16.33 7.49
N ALA A 140 -10.53 -17.16 7.20
CA ALA A 140 -11.86 -16.69 6.84
C ALA A 140 -12.49 -15.83 7.93
N ASN A 141 -12.09 -15.89 9.20
CA ASN A 141 -12.66 -15.04 10.25
C ASN A 141 -12.04 -13.64 10.30
N MET A 142 -10.97 -13.39 9.56
CA MET A 142 -10.20 -12.15 9.63
C MET A 142 -10.79 -11.01 8.77
N PHE A 143 -11.77 -11.30 7.90
CA PHE A 143 -12.40 -10.25 7.08
C PHE A 143 -13.09 -9.18 7.92
N ASN A 144 -13.67 -9.53 9.08
CA ASN A 144 -14.36 -8.58 9.95
C ASN A 144 -13.38 -7.56 10.55
N MET A 145 -12.23 -8.03 11.00
CA MET A 145 -11.17 -7.15 11.51
C MET A 145 -10.60 -6.29 10.40
N ALA A 146 -10.34 -6.87 9.21
CA ALA A 146 -9.84 -6.11 8.07
C ALA A 146 -10.82 -5.02 7.61
N LEU A 147 -12.12 -5.31 7.64
CA LEU A 147 -13.17 -4.33 7.32
C LEU A 147 -13.21 -3.19 8.34
N LEU A 148 -13.17 -3.50 9.64
CA LEU A 148 -13.18 -2.49 10.70
C LEU A 148 -11.92 -1.61 10.64
N ASP A 149 -10.76 -2.22 10.46
CA ASP A 149 -9.50 -1.49 10.33
C ASP A 149 -9.52 -0.56 9.12
N ALA A 150 -9.99 -1.06 7.96
CA ALA A 150 -10.22 -0.28 6.74
C ALA A 150 -11.08 0.96 7.00
N GLN A 151 -12.20 0.80 7.69
CA GLN A 151 -13.07 1.92 8.07
C GLN A 151 -12.36 2.93 8.98
N LYS A 152 -11.65 2.45 10.01
CA LYS A 152 -10.88 3.32 10.92
C LYS A 152 -9.80 4.10 10.18
N ALA A 153 -9.05 3.46 9.27
CA ALA A 153 -8.02 4.16 8.49
C ALA A 153 -8.61 5.21 7.55
N MET A 154 -9.76 4.92 6.92
CA MET A 154 -10.46 5.92 6.11
C MET A 154 -11.01 7.08 6.94
N HIS A 155 -11.39 6.85 8.20
CA HIS A 155 -11.77 7.94 9.09
C HIS A 155 -10.59 8.86 9.41
N LEU A 156 -9.39 8.28 9.62
CA LEU A 156 -8.16 9.03 9.83
C LEU A 156 -7.67 9.73 8.56
N LEU A 157 -7.85 9.10 7.39
CA LEU A 157 -7.39 9.59 6.09
C LEU A 157 -8.46 9.41 5.00
N PRO A 158 -9.49 10.28 4.94
CA PRO A 158 -10.63 10.08 4.05
C PRO A 158 -10.28 10.24 2.56
N ALA A 159 -9.27 11.05 2.25
CA ALA A 159 -8.80 11.30 0.89
C ALA A 159 -7.64 10.37 0.47
N TRP A 160 -7.46 9.22 1.13
CA TRP A 160 -6.38 8.29 0.83
C TRP A 160 -6.86 7.13 -0.03
N ALA A 161 -6.49 7.13 -1.32
CA ALA A 161 -6.97 6.14 -2.28
C ALA A 161 -6.61 4.70 -1.89
N PHE A 162 -5.43 4.49 -1.30
CA PHE A 162 -5.01 3.16 -0.87
C PHE A 162 -5.93 2.61 0.23
N GLY A 163 -6.39 3.46 1.16
CA GLY A 163 -7.39 3.06 2.16
C GLY A 163 -8.72 2.61 1.53
N GLN A 164 -9.14 3.27 0.44
CA GLN A 164 -10.33 2.89 -0.33
C GLN A 164 -10.15 1.57 -1.10
N VAL A 165 -8.96 1.32 -1.68
CA VAL A 165 -8.62 0.02 -2.26
C VAL A 165 -8.68 -1.06 -1.20
N ALA A 166 -8.14 -0.77 -0.02
CA ALA A 166 -8.10 -1.72 1.06
C ALA A 166 -9.51 -2.09 1.58
N PHE A 167 -10.35 -1.07 1.75
CA PHE A 167 -11.75 -1.24 2.13
C PHE A 167 -12.54 -2.02 1.09
N SER A 168 -12.32 -1.76 -0.20
CA SER A 168 -12.92 -2.51 -1.31
C SER A 168 -12.58 -4.00 -1.25
N GLN A 169 -11.31 -4.35 -0.98
CA GLN A 169 -10.88 -5.74 -0.87
C GLN A 169 -11.50 -6.44 0.35
N ALA A 170 -11.60 -5.76 1.49
CA ALA A 170 -12.26 -6.30 2.68
C ALA A 170 -13.77 -6.54 2.44
N LEU A 171 -14.45 -5.61 1.77
CA LEU A 171 -15.85 -5.76 1.36
C LEU A 171 -16.05 -6.92 0.38
N GLN A 172 -15.16 -7.06 -0.59
CA GLN A 172 -15.18 -8.16 -1.56
C GLN A 172 -15.03 -9.51 -0.84
N ALA A 173 -14.11 -9.62 0.11
CA ALA A 173 -13.94 -10.83 0.91
C ALA A 173 -15.18 -11.17 1.76
N HIS A 174 -15.96 -10.17 2.12
CA HIS A 174 -17.23 -10.32 2.82
C HIS A 174 -18.44 -10.57 1.87
N GLY A 175 -18.19 -10.76 0.57
CA GLY A 175 -19.27 -10.95 -0.43
C GLY A 175 -20.07 -9.67 -0.73
N ARG A 176 -19.66 -8.50 -0.23
CA ARG A 176 -20.34 -7.21 -0.47
C ARG A 176 -19.85 -6.58 -1.77
N PHE A 177 -20.05 -7.26 -2.88
CA PHE A 177 -19.44 -6.89 -4.18
C PHE A 177 -19.89 -5.51 -4.70
N GLY A 178 -21.15 -5.12 -4.46
CA GLY A 178 -21.67 -3.80 -4.84
C GLY A 178 -20.92 -2.66 -4.14
N ASP A 179 -20.82 -2.73 -2.81
CA ASP A 179 -20.09 -1.74 -2.01
C ASP A 179 -18.59 -1.75 -2.34
N ALA A 180 -18.03 -2.93 -2.57
CA ALA A 180 -16.63 -3.08 -2.98
C ALA A 180 -16.36 -2.33 -4.30
N ALA A 181 -17.27 -2.40 -5.28
CA ALA A 181 -17.14 -1.70 -6.54
C ALA A 181 -17.17 -0.17 -6.36
N VAL A 182 -18.06 0.33 -5.48
CA VAL A 182 -18.16 1.77 -5.15
C VAL A 182 -16.88 2.27 -4.48
N ALA A 183 -16.35 1.53 -3.49
CA ALA A 183 -15.11 1.87 -2.82
C ALA A 183 -13.92 1.92 -3.80
N MET A 184 -13.83 0.93 -4.71
CA MET A 184 -12.79 0.90 -5.75
C MET A 184 -12.91 2.08 -6.74
N GLN A 185 -14.13 2.46 -7.12
CA GLN A 185 -14.35 3.62 -7.99
C GLN A 185 -13.93 4.92 -7.29
N THR A 186 -14.25 5.05 -6.01
CA THR A 186 -13.78 6.17 -5.16
C THR A 186 -12.25 6.22 -5.12
N ALA A 187 -11.58 5.08 -4.95
CA ALA A 187 -10.12 5.00 -5.00
C ALA A 187 -9.55 5.52 -6.32
N LEU A 188 -10.12 5.10 -7.46
CA LEU A 188 -9.68 5.54 -8.79
C LEU A 188 -9.86 7.06 -9.02
N THR A 189 -10.95 7.62 -8.48
CA THR A 189 -11.23 9.06 -8.50
C THR A 189 -10.20 9.84 -7.68
N ILE A 190 -9.92 9.43 -6.44
CA ILE A 190 -8.86 10.06 -5.62
C ILE A 190 -7.51 9.94 -6.30
N GLY A 191 -7.15 8.71 -6.69
CA GLY A 191 -6.14 8.43 -7.70
C GLY A 191 -4.67 8.65 -7.36
N ARG A 192 -4.35 9.20 -6.18
CA ARG A 192 -2.98 9.25 -5.64
C ARG A 192 -2.73 8.01 -4.79
N GLY A 193 -1.56 7.38 -4.87
CA GLY A 193 -1.27 6.25 -3.97
C GLY A 193 -1.47 4.86 -4.57
N ILE A 194 -1.85 4.75 -5.86
CA ILE A 194 -2.36 3.49 -6.43
C ILE A 194 -2.01 3.33 -7.91
N ASP A 195 -1.83 2.09 -8.36
CA ASP A 195 -1.71 1.77 -9.78
C ASP A 195 -3.09 1.75 -10.46
N LYS A 196 -3.53 2.92 -10.95
CA LYS A 196 -4.79 3.05 -11.69
C LYS A 196 -4.89 2.08 -12.87
N ARG A 197 -3.78 1.75 -13.54
CA ARG A 197 -3.80 0.87 -14.72
C ARG A 197 -4.13 -0.57 -14.31
N ALA A 198 -3.57 -1.02 -13.19
CA ALA A 198 -3.89 -2.32 -12.62
C ALA A 198 -5.34 -2.39 -12.12
N LEU A 199 -5.84 -1.31 -11.51
CA LEU A 199 -7.12 -1.31 -10.81
C LEU A 199 -8.34 -0.94 -11.69
N LYS A 200 -8.16 -0.28 -12.84
CA LYS A 200 -9.28 0.22 -13.67
C LYS A 200 -10.34 -0.81 -14.05
N LYS A 201 -9.97 -2.10 -14.12
CA LYS A 201 -10.88 -3.20 -14.52
C LYS A 201 -11.59 -3.83 -13.33
N VAL A 202 -11.18 -3.53 -12.10
CA VAL A 202 -11.71 -4.17 -10.88
C VAL A 202 -13.17 -3.83 -10.62
N PRO A 203 -13.64 -2.56 -10.70
CA PRO A 203 -15.06 -2.24 -10.46
C PRO A 203 -16.02 -3.02 -11.36
N ALA A 204 -15.71 -3.10 -12.67
CA ALA A 204 -16.53 -3.83 -13.62
C ALA A 204 -16.55 -5.35 -13.37
N LYS A 205 -15.46 -5.93 -12.82
CA LYS A 205 -15.44 -7.35 -12.42
C LYS A 205 -16.34 -7.59 -11.21
N LEU A 206 -16.27 -6.73 -10.20
CA LEU A 206 -17.09 -6.81 -8.99
C LEU A 206 -18.58 -6.67 -9.33
N GLN A 207 -18.95 -5.75 -10.22
CA GLN A 207 -20.33 -5.60 -10.69
C GLN A 207 -20.87 -6.85 -11.40
N LYS A 208 -20.03 -7.56 -12.17
CA LYS A 208 -20.43 -8.84 -12.78
C LYS A 208 -20.73 -9.91 -11.74
N GLN A 209 -19.99 -9.93 -10.63
CA GLN A 209 -20.25 -10.87 -9.53
C GLN A 209 -21.60 -10.60 -8.86
N VAL A 210 -21.98 -9.33 -8.68
CA VAL A 210 -23.32 -8.97 -8.17
C VAL A 210 -24.43 -9.56 -9.05
N VAL A 211 -24.32 -9.42 -10.37
CA VAL A 211 -25.34 -9.96 -11.31
C VAL A 211 -25.39 -11.49 -11.23
N GLN A 212 -24.23 -12.15 -11.16
CA GLN A 212 -24.16 -13.61 -11.05
C GLN A 212 -24.79 -14.13 -9.75
N GLU A 213 -24.61 -13.46 -8.62
CA GLU A 213 -25.26 -13.84 -7.36
C GLU A 213 -26.78 -13.66 -7.42
N LEU A 214 -27.25 -12.58 -8.05
CA LEU A 214 -28.68 -12.34 -8.23
C LEU A 214 -29.35 -13.38 -9.14
N ASP A 215 -28.63 -13.86 -10.16
CA ASP A 215 -29.12 -14.91 -11.05
C ASP A 215 -29.12 -16.31 -10.39
N ILE A 216 -28.26 -16.57 -9.40
CA ILE A 216 -28.30 -17.81 -8.58
C ILE A 216 -29.49 -17.82 -7.62
N LEU A 217 -29.96 -16.64 -7.19
CA LEU A 217 -31.08 -16.49 -6.27
C LEU A 217 -32.46 -16.52 -6.97
N ARG A 218 -32.50 -16.63 -8.30
CA ARG A 218 -33.70 -16.70 -9.12
C ARG A 218 -34.00 -18.14 -9.54
#